data_AF-A0A0A8KXD1-F1
#
_entry.id   AF-A0A0A8KXD1-F1
#
_cell.length_a   1.000
_cell.length_b   1.000
_cell.length_c   1.000
_cell.angle_alpha   90.00
_cell.angle_beta   90.00
_cell.angle_gamma   90.00
#
_symmetry.space_group_name_H-M   'P 1'
#
loop_
_entity.id
_entity.type
_entity.pdbx_description
1 polymer ?
#
loop_
_entity_poly.entity_id
_entity_poly.type
_entity_poly.pdbx_seq_one_letter_code
_entity_poly.pdbx_strand_id
1 'polypeptide(L)' 'EFSGLCLNDLKKTTADRAEEVLLQTAEALAEVLDPQNRESRSPRRCVRLHESCLGQQVPCCDPCATCYCR' A
#
# COMPACT_ATOMS: atom_id res chain seq x y z
N GLU A 1 -12.48 -27.47 46.68
CA GLU A 1 -12.68 -26.07 46.25
C GLU A 1 -11.63 -25.76 45.21
N PHE A 2 -12.05 -25.58 43.96
CA PHE A 2 -11.16 -25.36 42.82
C PHE A 2 -10.87 -23.87 42.70
N SER A 3 -9.59 -23.50 42.72
CA SER A 3 -9.11 -22.26 42.11
C SER A 3 -7.68 -22.49 41.67
N GLY A 4 -7.55 -23.19 40.54
CA GLY A 4 -6.32 -23.29 39.79
C GLY A 4 -6.00 -21.91 39.21
N LEU A 5 -4.91 -21.32 39.69
CA LEU A 5 -4.38 -20.07 39.20
C LEU A 5 -4.04 -20.23 37.71
N CYS A 6 -4.78 -19.48 36.89
CA CYS A 6 -4.39 -19.11 35.54
C CYS A 6 -2.97 -18.53 35.57
N LEU A 7 -2.03 -19.18 34.90
CA LEU A 7 -0.92 -18.49 34.26
C LEU A 7 -0.79 -19.06 32.86
N ASN A 8 -1.18 -18.22 31.91
CA ASN A 8 -1.08 -18.42 30.49
C ASN A 8 0.40 -18.49 30.12
N ASP A 9 1.03 -19.67 30.26
CA ASP A 9 2.21 -20.01 29.46
C ASP A 9 1.70 -20.28 28.04
N LEU A 10 1.42 -19.20 27.32
CA LEU A 10 1.18 -19.22 25.89
C LEU A 10 2.45 -19.82 25.28
N LYS A 11 2.46 -21.13 25.06
CA LYS A 11 3.51 -21.84 24.33
C LYS A 11 3.56 -21.19 22.95
N LYS A 12 4.46 -20.21 22.80
CA LYS A 12 4.67 -19.50 21.55
C LYS A 12 4.99 -20.56 20.50
N THR A 13 4.04 -20.79 19.61
CA THR A 13 4.19 -21.80 18.58
C THR A 13 5.16 -21.28 17.54
N THR A 14 5.69 -22.16 16.70
CA THR A 14 6.50 -21.75 15.55
C THR A 14 5.75 -20.79 14.62
N ALA A 15 4.41 -20.83 14.62
CA ALA A 15 3.56 -19.89 13.90
C ALA A 15 3.60 -18.48 14.53
N ASP A 16 3.46 -18.35 15.84
CA ASP A 16 3.56 -17.05 16.54
C ASP A 16 4.91 -16.38 16.32
N ARG A 17 5.98 -17.18 16.25
CA ARG A 17 7.33 -16.67 15.96
C ARG A 17 7.50 -16.24 14.51
N ALA A 18 6.83 -16.91 13.56
CA ALA A 18 6.83 -16.51 12.16
C ALA A 18 6.07 -15.20 11.93
N GLU A 19 4.93 -15.01 12.60
CA GLU A 19 4.17 -13.76 12.56
C GLU A 19 4.98 -12.58 13.10
N GLU A 20 5.71 -12.76 14.19
CA GLU A 20 6.56 -11.72 14.76
C GLU A 20 7.72 -11.33 13.82
N VAL A 21 8.30 -12.30 13.10
CA VAL A 21 9.32 -12.04 12.07
C VAL A 21 8.72 -11.30 10.87
N LEU A 22 7.50 -11.63 10.46
CA LEU A 22 6.79 -10.95 9.39
C LEU A 22 6.46 -9.49 9.76
N LEU A 23 6.06 -9.25 11.01
CA LEU A 23 5.81 -7.90 11.52
C LEU A 23 7.10 -7.06 11.55
N GLN A 24 8.19 -7.62 12.06
CA GLN A 24 9.50 -6.95 12.07
C GLN A 24 10.01 -6.64 10.66
N THR A 25 9.80 -7.54 9.71
CA THR A 25 10.16 -7.29 8.30
C THR A 25 9.27 -6.24 7.66
N ALA A 26 7.97 -6.21 7.96
CA ALA A 26 7.07 -5.17 7.47
C ALA A 26 7.44 -3.78 8.01
N GLU A 27 7.80 -3.68 9.30
CA GLU A 27 8.27 -2.43 9.92
C GLU A 27 9.59 -1.94 9.29
N ALA A 28 10.56 -2.86 9.10
CA ALA A 28 11.82 -2.53 8.44
C ALA A 28 11.63 -2.06 6.98
N LEU A 29 10.68 -2.67 6.25
CA LEU A 29 10.33 -2.23 4.90
C LEU A 29 9.61 -0.89 4.90
N ALA A 30 8.73 -0.62 5.86
CA ALA A 30 8.03 0.66 5.98
C ALA A 30 9.00 1.81 6.24
N GLU A 31 10.05 1.58 7.02
CA GLU A 31 11.10 2.58 7.29
C GLU A 31 11.95 2.90 6.05
N VAL A 32 12.21 1.89 5.20
CA VAL A 32 12.93 2.09 3.92
C VAL A 32 12.04 2.73 2.84
N LEU A 33 10.72 2.50 2.89
CA LEU A 33 9.76 2.98 1.90
C LEU A 33 9.21 4.38 2.23
N ASP A 34 9.97 5.21 2.95
CA ASP A 34 9.58 6.56 3.37
C ASP A 34 8.88 7.31 2.21
N PRO A 35 7.57 7.60 2.34
CA PRO A 35 6.82 8.29 1.30
C PRO A 35 7.19 9.78 1.22
N GLN A 36 7.87 10.34 2.23
CA GLN A 36 8.16 11.77 2.32
C GLN A 36 9.37 12.21 1.47
N ASN A 37 10.32 11.30 1.21
CA ASN A 37 11.46 11.56 0.31
C ASN A 37 11.25 11.02 -1.12
N ARG A 38 10.03 10.60 -1.48
CA ARG A 38 9.73 10.26 -2.87
C ARG A 38 9.39 11.53 -3.62
N GLU A 39 10.33 11.96 -4.47
CA GLU A 39 10.10 12.97 -5.49
C GLU A 39 8.72 12.74 -6.12
N SER A 40 7.86 13.75 -6.11
CA SER A 40 6.52 13.62 -6.67
C SER A 40 6.64 13.05 -8.07
N ARG A 41 6.01 11.90 -8.31
CA ARG A 41 6.12 11.19 -9.60
C ARG A 41 5.92 12.20 -10.71
N SER A 42 6.84 12.23 -11.67
CA SER A 42 6.82 13.18 -12.79
C SER A 42 5.40 13.36 -13.32
N PRO A 43 4.97 14.60 -13.64
CA PRO A 43 3.63 14.85 -14.16
C PRO A 43 3.30 13.87 -15.29
N ARG A 44 2.10 13.27 -15.24
CA ARG A 44 1.68 12.32 -16.26
C ARG A 44 1.62 13.04 -17.61
N ARG A 45 2.18 12.39 -18.65
CA ARG A 45 2.20 12.91 -20.03
C ARG A 45 0.96 12.52 -20.84
N CYS A 46 -0.02 11.89 -20.22
CA CYS A 46 -1.28 11.49 -20.84
C CYS A 46 -2.40 11.31 -19.80
N VAL A 47 -3.65 11.45 -20.24
CA VAL A 47 -4.87 11.21 -19.43
C VAL A 47 -5.25 9.73 -19.51
N ARG A 48 -5.58 9.08 -18.39
CA ARG A 48 -6.05 7.68 -18.43
C ARG A 48 -7.48 7.61 -18.95
N LEU A 49 -7.83 6.44 -19.48
CA LEU A 49 -9.22 6.14 -19.83
C LEU A 49 -10.13 6.37 -18.61
N HIS A 50 -11.27 7.04 -18.84
CA HIS A 50 -12.26 7.40 -17.81
C HIS A 50 -11.81 8.43 -16.76
N GLU A 51 -10.62 9.02 -16.89
CA GLU A 51 -10.24 10.23 -16.13
C GLU A 51 -10.72 11.49 -16.88
N SER A 52 -10.95 12.59 -16.14
CA SER A 52 -11.27 13.89 -16.75
C SER A 52 -10.05 14.44 -17.49
N CYS A 53 -10.26 14.91 -18.72
CA CYS A 53 -9.25 15.68 -19.47
C CYS A 53 -9.38 17.20 -19.30
N LEU A 54 -10.34 17.67 -18.48
CA LEU A 54 -10.63 19.10 -18.36
C LEU A 54 -9.44 19.83 -17.73
N GLY A 55 -8.81 20.75 -18.47
CA GLY A 55 -7.63 21.50 -18.03
C GLY A 55 -6.28 20.80 -18.29
N GLN A 56 -6.27 19.62 -18.89
CA GLN A 56 -5.05 18.90 -19.24
C GLN A 56 -4.62 19.19 -20.69
N GLN A 57 -3.37 19.60 -20.89
CA GLN A 57 -2.79 19.80 -22.24
C GLN A 57 -2.18 18.50 -22.85
N VAL A 58 -2.49 17.33 -22.27
CA VAL A 58 -1.89 16.05 -22.67
C VAL A 58 -2.91 15.14 -23.37
N PRO A 59 -2.48 14.31 -24.34
CA PRO A 59 -3.38 13.39 -25.03
C PRO A 59 -3.87 12.27 -24.10
N CYS A 60 -4.88 11.52 -24.54
CA CYS A 60 -5.22 10.25 -23.91
C CYS A 60 -4.04 9.28 -23.98
N CYS A 61 -3.87 8.43 -22.95
CA CYS A 61 -2.83 7.39 -22.97
C CYS A 61 -3.13 6.31 -24.03
N ASP A 62 -4.40 6.12 -24.35
CA ASP A 62 -4.85 5.27 -25.45
C ASP A 62 -5.02 6.11 -26.72
N PRO A 63 -4.29 5.81 -27.81
CA PRO A 63 -4.38 6.57 -29.06
C PRO A 63 -5.74 6.47 -29.75
N CYS A 64 -6.54 5.46 -29.42
CA CYS A 64 -7.89 5.29 -29.96
C CYS A 64 -8.95 6.05 -29.14
N ALA A 65 -8.61 6.53 -27.95
CA ALA A 65 -9.55 7.18 -27.06
C ALA A 65 -9.66 8.68 -27.34
N THR A 66 -10.89 9.16 -27.53
CA THR A 66 -11.18 10.59 -27.65
C THR A 66 -11.83 11.09 -26.36
N CYS A 67 -11.25 12.11 -25.74
CA CYS A 67 -11.92 12.76 -24.61
C CYS A 67 -13.08 13.63 -25.13
N TYR A 68 -14.25 13.50 -24.52
CA TYR A 68 -15.43 14.29 -24.87
C TYR A 68 -16.20 14.69 -23.60
N CYS A 69 -16.92 15.81 -23.68
CA CYS A 69 -17.86 16.23 -22.64
C CYS A 69 -19.18 15.48 -22.86
N ARG A 70 -19.69 14.82 -21.82
CA ARG A 70 -21.03 14.22 -21.86
C ARG A 70 -22.12 15.28 -21.94
#